data_AF-A0A7C4HKT5-F1
#
_entry.id   AF-A0A7C4HKT5-F1
#
_cell.length_a   1.000
_cell.length_b   1.000
_cell.length_c   1.000
_cell.angle_alpha   90.00
_cell.angle_beta   90.00
_cell.angle_gamma   90.00
#
_symmetry.space_group_name_H-M   'P 1'
#
loop_
_entity.id
_entity.type
_entity.pdbx_description
1 polymer ?
#
loop_
_entity_poly.entity_id
_entity_poly.type
_entity_poly.pdbx_seq_one_letter_code
_entity_poly.pdbx_strand_id
1 'polypeptide(L)'
;LVIRYEGPKGGPGMPEILSVTTLLEIMLIQKVAVITDGRFSGASHGPCIGHISPEAWDGGPIAVIRDGDMIDIDIPGRKLSVRLSETEIAARLKEWKRPDRPAEGYHKRYRKLVSSAAKGAVLGD
;
A
#
# COMPACT_ATOMS: atom_id res chain seq x y z
N LEU A 1 9.95 4.67 2.55
CA LEU A 1 9.79 3.27 2.10
C LEU A 1 8.34 3.06 1.65
N VAL A 2 8.14 2.49 0.48
CA VAL A 2 6.80 2.15 -0.05
C VAL A 2 6.67 0.63 -0.06
N ILE A 3 5.71 0.10 0.70
CA ILE A 3 5.41 -1.33 0.76
C ILE A 3 4.05 -1.52 0.11
N ARG A 4 3.99 -2.22 -1.02
CA ARG A 4 2.78 -2.31 -1.84
C ARG A 4 2.46 -3.75 -2.20
N TYR A 5 1.22 -3.98 -2.64
CA TYR A 5 0.65 -5.31 -2.84
C TYR A 5 0.48 -6.08 -1.52
N GLU A 6 0.30 -5.35 -0.42
CA GLU A 6 -0.03 -5.88 0.90
C GLU A 6 -1.45 -5.47 1.33
N GLY A 7 -2.23 -4.88 0.42
CA GLY A 7 -3.65 -4.58 0.63
C GLY A 7 -4.55 -5.82 0.68
N PRO A 8 -5.87 -5.63 0.85
CA PRO A 8 -6.83 -6.73 0.92
C PRO A 8 -6.69 -7.75 -0.22
N LYS A 9 -6.56 -7.31 -1.47
CA LYS A 9 -6.42 -8.23 -2.60
C LYS A 9 -4.98 -8.61 -2.88
N GLY A 10 -4.05 -7.67 -2.71
CA GLY A 10 -2.63 -7.83 -3.00
C GLY A 10 -1.94 -8.87 -2.11
N GLY A 11 -2.23 -8.82 -0.80
CA GLY A 11 -1.63 -9.69 0.22
C GLY A 11 -1.80 -11.17 -0.11
N PRO A 12 -3.04 -11.70 -0.24
CA PRO A 12 -4.34 -11.16 0.19
C PRO A 12 -4.56 -11.15 1.71
N GLY A 13 -5.63 -10.50 2.17
CA GLY A 13 -6.01 -10.49 3.59
C GLY A 13 -5.45 -9.31 4.39
N MET A 14 -4.71 -8.41 3.73
CA MET A 14 -4.14 -7.22 4.34
C MET A 14 -3.29 -7.54 5.58
N PRO A 15 -2.19 -8.33 5.45
CA PRO A 15 -1.41 -8.78 6.59
C PRO A 15 -0.77 -7.62 7.37
N GLU A 16 -0.49 -7.84 8.66
CA GLU A 16 0.28 -6.87 9.47
C GLU A 16 1.75 -6.89 9.08
N ILE A 17 2.29 -5.70 8.84
CA ILE A 17 3.69 -5.51 8.47
C ILE A 17 4.53 -5.22 9.72
N LEU A 18 4.58 -6.17 10.66
CA LEU A 18 5.40 -6.04 11.87
C LEU A 18 6.90 -6.20 11.56
N SER A 19 7.26 -7.13 10.68
CA SER A 19 8.65 -7.47 10.39
C SER A 19 9.46 -6.29 9.86
N VAL A 20 8.86 -5.43 9.05
CA VAL A 20 9.55 -4.26 8.47
C VAL A 20 9.75 -3.16 9.50
N THR A 21 8.77 -2.89 10.36
CA THR A 21 8.92 -1.85 11.38
C THR A 21 9.95 -2.26 12.43
N THR A 22 9.95 -3.53 12.86
CA THR A 22 10.99 -4.08 13.75
C THR A 22 12.38 -4.04 13.11
N LEU A 23 12.51 -4.35 11.81
CA LEU A 23 13.80 -4.29 11.13
C LEU A 23 14.36 -2.86 11.08
N LEU A 24 13.52 -1.86 10.77
CA LEU A 24 13.96 -0.46 10.74
C LEU A 24 14.43 0.02 12.11
N GLU A 25 13.76 -0.43 13.18
CA GLU A 25 14.15 -0.16 14.57
C GLU A 25 15.50 -0.80 14.90
N ILE A 26 15.69 -2.09 14.61
CA ILE A 26 16.96 -2.81 14.81
C ILE A 26 18.10 -2.14 14.03
N MET A 27 17.83 -1.67 12.82
CA MET A 27 18.80 -0.99 11.96
C MET A 27 19.04 0.48 12.35
N LEU A 28 18.40 0.99 13.41
CA LEU A 28 18.50 2.37 13.88
C LEU A 28 18.16 3.42 12.81
N ILE A 29 17.29 3.07 11.86
CA ILE A 29 16.85 3.97 10.80
C ILE A 29 15.71 4.83 11.34
N GLN A 30 16.05 6.01 11.86
CA GLN A 30 15.08 6.90 12.53
C GLN A 30 14.46 7.97 11.63
N LYS A 31 14.98 8.17 10.41
CA LYS A 31 14.56 9.26 9.49
C LYS A 31 13.92 8.72 8.21
N VAL A 32 12.96 7.81 8.35
CA VAL A 32 12.23 7.24 7.21
C VAL A 32 10.74 7.23 7.50
N ALA A 33 9.95 7.70 6.54
CA ALA A 33 8.51 7.46 6.53
C ALA A 33 8.20 6.15 5.80
N VAL A 34 7.23 5.39 6.30
CA VAL A 34 6.78 4.13 5.70
C VAL A 34 5.33 4.28 5.28
N ILE A 35 5.05 3.93 4.02
CA ILE A 35 3.69 3.97 3.49
C ILE A 35 3.31 2.62 2.88
N THR A 36 2.05 2.24 3.00
CA THR A 36 1.57 0.96 2.48
C THR A 36 0.07 0.91 2.18
N ASP A 37 -0.30 0.06 1.22
CA ASP A 37 -1.69 -0.36 1.00
C ASP A 37 -2.15 -1.45 1.99
N GLY A 38 -1.24 -2.02 2.78
CA GLY A 38 -1.49 -2.92 3.91
C GLY A 38 -1.71 -2.20 5.25
N ARG A 39 -1.40 -2.85 6.36
CA ARG A 39 -1.61 -2.32 7.73
C ARG A 39 -0.43 -2.56 8.67
N PHE A 40 -0.35 -1.77 9.74
CA PHE A 40 0.69 -1.86 10.78
C PHE A 40 0.12 -2.40 12.10
N SER A 41 0.98 -3.02 12.91
CA SER A 41 0.65 -3.68 14.18
C SER A 41 0.77 -2.77 15.43
N GLY A 42 1.10 -1.48 15.25
CA GLY A 42 1.19 -0.49 16.33
C GLY A 42 2.62 -0.16 16.78
N ALA A 43 3.63 -0.97 16.44
CA ALA A 43 5.04 -0.60 16.60
C ALA A 43 5.48 0.27 15.41
N SER A 44 5.38 1.59 15.55
CA SER A 44 5.71 2.57 14.50
C SER A 44 6.80 3.53 14.97
N HIS A 45 7.86 3.67 14.18
CA HIS A 45 8.91 4.66 14.37
C HIS A 45 8.83 5.67 13.22
N GLY A 46 8.46 6.92 13.53
CA GLY A 46 8.20 7.95 12.52
C GLY A 46 6.85 7.77 11.79
N PRO A 47 6.60 8.53 10.71
CA PRO A 47 5.31 8.49 9.99
C PRO A 47 5.08 7.12 9.32
N CYS A 48 4.09 6.38 9.80
CA CYS A 48 3.64 5.11 9.24
C CYS A 48 2.20 5.24 8.74
N ILE A 49 2.00 5.25 7.42
CA ILE A 49 0.69 5.47 6.78
C ILE A 49 0.24 4.18 6.10
N GLY A 50 -0.77 3.52 6.68
CA GLY A 50 -1.37 2.32 6.11
C GLY A 50 -2.66 2.60 5.34
N HIS A 51 -3.28 1.52 4.86
CA HIS A 51 -4.61 1.50 4.26
C HIS A 51 -4.73 2.38 2.99
N ILE A 52 -3.62 2.66 2.31
CA ILE A 52 -3.62 3.45 1.08
C ILE A 52 -4.53 2.78 0.05
N SER A 53 -5.49 3.57 -0.42
CA SER A 53 -6.57 3.13 -1.29
C SER A 53 -6.73 4.09 -2.48
N PRO A 54 -6.97 3.60 -3.71
CA PRO A 54 -7.02 2.18 -4.09
C PRO A 54 -5.67 1.47 -3.89
N GLU A 55 -5.71 0.19 -3.52
CA GLU A 55 -4.49 -0.61 -3.30
C GLU A 55 -3.72 -0.84 -4.60
N ALA A 56 -2.45 -1.23 -4.52
CA ALA A 56 -1.64 -1.45 -5.71
C ALA A 56 -2.21 -2.57 -6.59
N TRP A 57 -2.82 -3.60 -5.99
CA TRP A 57 -3.45 -4.68 -6.74
C TRP A 57 -4.59 -4.20 -7.64
N ASP A 58 -5.34 -3.18 -7.21
CA ASP A 58 -6.45 -2.60 -7.97
C ASP A 58 -6.02 -1.46 -8.91
N GLY A 59 -4.71 -1.20 -9.05
CA GLY A 59 -4.18 -0.17 -9.94
C GLY A 59 -4.31 1.24 -9.38
N GLY A 60 -4.29 1.40 -8.05
CA GLY A 60 -4.19 2.73 -7.43
C GLY A 60 -2.84 3.40 -7.72
N PRO A 61 -2.70 4.71 -7.47
CA PRO A 61 -1.44 5.44 -7.74
C PRO A 61 -0.19 4.82 -7.10
N ILE A 62 -0.32 4.17 -5.94
CA ILE A 62 0.79 3.46 -5.27
C ILE A 62 1.38 2.30 -6.11
N ALA A 63 0.60 1.74 -7.05
CA ALA A 63 1.04 0.68 -7.95
C ALA A 63 2.16 1.11 -8.92
N VAL A 64 2.26 2.42 -9.21
CA VAL A 64 3.15 2.97 -10.24
C VAL A 64 4.23 3.92 -9.70
N ILE A 65 4.33 4.03 -8.38
CA ILE A 65 5.48 4.66 -7.73
C ILE A 65 6.75 3.88 -8.10
N ARG A 66 7.81 4.61 -8.43
CA ARG A 66 9.14 4.10 -8.79
C ARG A 66 10.17 4.69 -7.83
N ASP A 67 11.31 4.03 -7.71
CA ASP A 67 12.42 4.54 -6.91
C ASP A 67 12.87 5.91 -7.43
N GLY A 68 13.08 6.84 -6.51
CA GLY A 68 13.41 8.23 -6.82
C GLY A 68 12.21 9.18 -6.92
N ASP A 69 10.97 8.68 -7.01
CA ASP A 69 9.78 9.55 -6.94
C ASP A 69 9.68 10.23 -5.57
N MET A 70 9.42 11.54 -5.56
CA MET A 70 9.28 12.31 -4.33
C MET A 70 7.86 12.21 -3.79
N ILE A 71 7.72 11.85 -2.51
CA ILE A 71 6.43 11.74 -1.81
C ILE A 71 6.37 12.80 -0.72
N ASP A 72 5.35 13.64 -0.77
CA ASP A 72 5.04 14.64 0.23
C ASP A 72 4.01 14.08 1.24
N ILE A 73 4.35 14.18 2.52
CA ILE A 73 3.48 13.79 3.64
C ILE A 73 3.18 15.05 4.45
N ASP A 74 1.95 15.54 4.35
CA ASP A 74 1.45 16.69 5.10
C ASP A 74 0.46 16.20 6.16
N ILE A 75 0.94 16.07 7.41
CA ILE A 75 0.14 15.59 8.53
C ILE A 75 -0.93 16.62 8.94
N PRO A 76 -0.62 17.92 9.16
CA PRO A 76 -1.66 18.92 9.43
C PRO A 76 -2.71 19.01 8.32
N GLY A 77 -2.30 18.97 7.06
CA GLY A 77 -3.19 19.01 5.90
C GLY A 77 -3.92 17.69 5.61
N ARG A 78 -3.59 16.61 6.33
CA ARG A 78 -4.12 15.25 6.10
C ARG A 78 -3.97 14.80 4.63
N LYS A 79 -2.82 15.12 4.03
CA LYS A 79 -2.55 14.89 2.61
C LYS A 79 -1.31 14.03 2.42
N LEU A 80 -1.47 13.02 1.58
CA LEU A 80 -0.38 12.21 1.03
C LEU A 80 -0.39 12.42 -0.49
N SER A 81 0.72 12.88 -1.05
CA SER A 81 0.85 13.08 -2.50
C SER A 81 2.21 12.66 -3.00
N VAL A 82 2.29 12.27 -4.27
CA VAL A 82 3.54 12.06 -4.99
C VAL A 82 3.74 13.23 -5.95
N ARG A 83 4.96 13.72 -6.14
CA ARG A 83 5.30 14.83 -7.05
C ARG A 83 5.33 14.38 -8.51
N LEU A 84 4.21 13.81 -8.95
CA LEU A 84 3.95 13.42 -10.32
C LEU A 84 2.68 14.12 -10.79
N SER A 85 2.66 14.50 -12.06
CA SER A 85 1.43 15.00 -12.68
C SER A 85 0.42 13.87 -12.82
N GLU A 86 -0.87 14.21 -12.83
CA GLU A 86 -1.94 13.23 -13.10
C GLU A 86 -1.74 12.54 -14.47
N THR A 87 -1.25 13.28 -15.46
CA THR A 87 -0.92 12.75 -16.79
C THR A 87 0.19 11.70 -16.75
N GLU A 88 1.20 11.90 -15.91
CA GLU A 88 2.29 10.94 -15.76
C GLU A 88 1.83 9.69 -15.00
N ILE A 89 1.06 9.86 -13.93
CA ILE A 89 0.46 8.73 -13.20
C ILE A 89 -0.42 7.90 -14.15
N ALA A 90 -1.27 8.56 -14.95
CA ALA A 90 -2.12 7.90 -15.93
C ALA A 90 -1.31 7.19 -17.02
N ALA A 91 -0.21 7.78 -17.51
CA ALA A 91 0.67 7.16 -18.49
C ALA A 91 1.33 5.89 -17.91
N ARG A 92 1.86 5.96 -16.69
CA ARG A 92 2.46 4.80 -16.01
C ARG A 92 1.41 3.71 -15.75
N LEU A 93 0.18 4.07 -15.42
CA LEU A 93 -0.92 3.10 -15.20
C LEU A 93 -1.34 2.39 -16.50
N LYS A 94 -1.22 3.02 -17.67
CA LYS A 94 -1.48 2.36 -18.97
C LYS A 94 -0.48 1.24 -19.26
N GLU A 95 0.77 1.40 -18.82
CA GLU A 95 1.84 0.40 -18.98
C GLU A 95 1.83 -0.64 -17.85
N TRP A 96 1.21 -0.29 -16.71
CA TRP A 96 1.18 -1.14 -15.53
C TRP A 96 0.41 -2.43 -15.80
N LYS A 97 1.04 -3.54 -15.43
CA LYS A 97 0.43 -4.86 -15.40
C LYS A 97 0.37 -5.32 -13.95
N ARG A 98 -0.83 -5.71 -13.52
CA ARG A 98 -1.01 -6.38 -12.23
C ARG A 98 -0.07 -7.58 -12.14
N PRO A 99 0.67 -7.76 -11.03
CA PRO A 99 1.54 -8.92 -10.84
C PRO A 99 0.76 -10.24 -10.94
N ASP A 100 1.38 -11.24 -11.57
CA ASP A 100 0.83 -12.59 -11.60
C ASP A 100 1.14 -13.30 -10.27
N ARG A 101 0.19 -13.20 -9.34
CA ARG A 101 0.25 -13.84 -8.01
C ARG A 101 -1.04 -14.60 -7.76
N PRO A 102 -1.21 -15.84 -8.24
CA PRO A 102 -2.44 -16.59 -8.06
C PRO A 102 -2.78 -16.76 -6.57
N ALA A 103 -4.07 -16.84 -6.27
CA ALA A 103 -4.57 -17.17 -4.94
C ALA A 103 -5.41 -18.43 -5.03
N GLU A 104 -5.30 -19.27 -4.00
CA GLU A 104 -5.99 -20.55 -3.90
C GLU A 104 -6.88 -20.60 -2.66
N GLY A 105 -7.74 -21.62 -2.59
CA GLY A 105 -8.64 -21.84 -1.46
C GLY A 105 -9.43 -20.60 -1.06
N TYR A 106 -9.44 -20.31 0.24
CA TYR A 106 -10.17 -19.16 0.79
C TYR A 106 -9.61 -17.82 0.30
N HIS A 107 -8.30 -17.69 0.08
CA HIS A 107 -7.71 -16.45 -0.44
C HIS A 107 -8.23 -16.11 -1.83
N LYS A 108 -8.51 -17.10 -2.68
CA LYS A 108 -9.16 -16.89 -3.98
C LYS A 108 -10.54 -16.27 -3.83
N ARG A 109 -11.35 -16.81 -2.91
CA ARG A 109 -12.69 -16.28 -2.59
C ARG A 109 -12.62 -14.89 -1.99
N TYR A 110 -11.76 -14.69 -0.99
CA TYR A 110 -11.53 -13.42 -0.32
C TYR A 110 -11.14 -12.34 -1.34
N ARG A 111 -10.10 -12.57 -2.15
CA ARG A 111 -9.64 -11.61 -3.16
C ARG A 111 -10.74 -11.22 -4.16
N LYS A 112 -11.62 -12.16 -4.51
CA LYS A 112 -12.74 -11.90 -5.45
C LYS A 112 -13.83 -11.02 -4.84
N LEU A 113 -14.11 -11.18 -3.55
CA LEU A 113 -15.27 -10.57 -2.88
C LEU A 113 -14.94 -9.35 -2.02
N VAL A 114 -13.68 -9.20 -1.61
CA VAL A 114 -13.28 -8.15 -0.66
C VAL A 114 -13.35 -6.76 -1.29
N SER A 115 -13.92 -5.83 -0.52
CA SER A 115 -13.93 -4.41 -0.84
C SER A 115 -12.61 -3.71 -0.47
N SER A 116 -12.46 -2.46 -0.88
CA SER A 116 -11.29 -1.64 -0.52
C SER A 116 -11.17 -1.46 1.00
N ALA A 117 -9.94 -1.32 1.51
CA ALA A 117 -9.68 -0.95 2.89
C ALA A 117 -10.39 0.35 3.31
N ALA A 118 -10.57 1.31 2.39
CA ALA A 118 -11.35 2.53 2.62
C ALA A 118 -12.84 2.28 2.93
N LYS A 119 -13.36 1.10 2.58
CA LYS A 119 -14.73 0.64 2.88
C LYS A 119 -14.75 -0.40 4.02
N GLY A 120 -13.64 -0.56 4.75
CA GLY A 120 -13.52 -1.51 5.85
C GLY A 120 -13.16 -2.94 5.42
N ALA A 121 -12.76 -3.17 4.17
CA ALA A 121 -12.41 -4.50 3.66
C ALA A 121 -13.48 -5.58 3.91
N VAL A 122 -14.75 -5.18 3.87
CA VAL A 122 -15.90 -6.10 3.99
C VAL A 122 -15.98 -7.02 2.77
N LEU A 123 -16.45 -8.25 2.98
CA LEU A 123 -16.76 -9.18 1.91
C LEU A 123 -18.15 -8.87 1.35
N GLY A 124 -18.26 -8.73 0.04
CA GLY A 124 -19.56 -8.72 -0.63
C GLY A 124 -20.21 -10.12 -0.65
N ASP A 125 -21.51 -10.13 -0.90
CA ASP A 125 -22.32 -11.35 -1.12
C ASP A 125 -21.89 -12.12 -2.38
#